data_AF-A0A0P6S2Y7-F1
#
_entry.id   AF-A0A0P6S2Y7-F1
#
_cell.length_a   1.000
_cell.length_b   1.000
_cell.length_c   1.000
_cell.angle_alpha   90.00
_cell.angle_beta   90.00
_cell.angle_gamma   90.00
#
_symmetry.space_group_name_H-M   'P 1'
#
loop_
_entity.id
_entity.type
_entity.pdbx_description
1 polymer ?
#
loop_
_entity_poly.entity_id
_entity_poly.type
_entity_poly.pdbx_seq_one_letter_code
_entity_poly.pdbx_strand_id
1 'polypeptide(L)'
;METIFIFYIGMLLGNWLRGIWYWFSDNATKTILTSMPNKLSFWCRPFTNCYRKPLVFPNFLEVITGCLCVMTLWGYLSLTALYLVCLSLLLSLFDWTAKEYPLALWLLSFTALLPFYTINATALGFLILAMLACLIPLQIGAGDFLYLATLALAIPFISLIWVVQIGSLTGLICCFFSKAKSIPFIPYLTFGLVTSLAFELLLL
;
A
#
# COMPACT_ATOMS: atom_id res chain seq x y z
N MET A 1 22.87 -22.85 -3.05
CA MET A 1 22.02 -23.16 -4.21
C MET A 1 20.59 -22.69 -3.96
N GLU A 2 19.96 -23.11 -2.86
CA GLU A 2 18.57 -22.76 -2.52
C GLU A 2 18.34 -21.25 -2.30
N THR A 3 19.25 -20.55 -1.63
CA THR A 3 19.16 -19.09 -1.40
C THR A 3 19.14 -18.29 -2.70
N ILE A 4 20.02 -18.62 -3.64
CA ILE A 4 20.11 -17.98 -4.95
C ILE A 4 18.83 -18.25 -5.75
N PHE A 5 18.34 -19.49 -5.73
CA PHE A 5 17.10 -19.87 -6.41
C PHE A 5 15.89 -19.09 -5.88
N ILE A 6 15.76 -18.96 -4.55
CA ILE A 6 14.66 -18.21 -3.92
C ILE A 6 14.77 -16.71 -4.17
N PHE A 7 15.99 -16.16 -4.21
CA PHE A 7 16.21 -14.79 -4.62
C PHE A 7 15.68 -14.53 -6.05
N TYR A 8 15.93 -15.44 -7.00
CA TYR A 8 15.38 -15.35 -8.35
C TYR A 8 13.85 -15.44 -8.39
N ILE A 9 13.25 -16.31 -7.58
CA ILE A 9 11.78 -16.36 -7.42
C ILE A 9 11.25 -15.02 -6.93
N GLY A 10 11.91 -14.41 -5.94
CA GLY A 10 11.54 -13.10 -5.44
C GLY A 10 11.71 -11.98 -6.47
N MET A 11 12.73 -12.04 -7.32
CA MET A 11 12.86 -11.12 -8.46
C MET A 11 11.72 -11.28 -9.47
N LEU A 12 11.34 -12.53 -9.80
CA LEU A 12 10.20 -12.82 -10.67
C LEU A 12 8.89 -12.26 -10.09
N LEU A 13 8.69 -12.40 -8.78
CA LEU A 13 7.54 -11.82 -8.07
C LEU A 13 7.55 -10.29 -8.16
N GLY A 14 8.70 -9.64 -8.02
CA GLY A 14 8.83 -8.21 -8.20
C GLY A 14 8.52 -7.74 -9.62
N ASN A 15 8.96 -8.50 -10.64
CA ASN A 15 8.61 -8.21 -12.02
C ASN A 15 7.10 -8.39 -12.27
N TRP A 16 6.48 -9.39 -11.66
CA TRP A 16 5.02 -9.60 -11.72
C TRP A 16 4.25 -8.43 -11.07
N LEU A 17 4.66 -7.97 -9.89
CA LEU A 17 4.09 -6.80 -9.22
C LEU A 17 4.23 -5.53 -10.07
N ARG A 18 5.36 -5.36 -10.74
CA ARG A 18 5.57 -4.26 -11.70
C ARG A 18 4.60 -4.36 -12.88
N GLY A 19 4.38 -5.56 -13.42
CA GLY A 19 3.40 -5.82 -14.47
C GLY A 19 1.98 -5.43 -14.04
N ILE A 20 1.57 -5.78 -12.82
CA ILE A 20 0.29 -5.36 -12.24
C ILE A 20 0.20 -3.84 -12.14
N TRP A 21 1.27 -3.20 -11.69
CA TRP A 21 1.33 -1.75 -11.61
C TRP A 21 1.14 -1.10 -12.99
N TYR A 22 1.84 -1.57 -14.03
CA TYR A 22 1.66 -1.07 -15.39
C TYR A 22 0.24 -1.30 -15.91
N TRP A 23 -0.34 -2.48 -15.70
CA TRP A 23 -1.69 -2.81 -16.17
C TRP A 23 -2.76 -1.91 -15.54
N PHE A 24 -2.70 -1.70 -14.22
CA PHE A 24 -3.66 -0.81 -13.54
C PHE A 24 -3.41 0.66 -13.86
N SER A 25 -2.15 1.07 -14.01
CA SER A 25 -1.79 2.44 -14.39
C SER A 25 -2.29 2.81 -15.80
N ASP A 26 -2.17 1.89 -16.78
CA ASP A 26 -2.61 2.12 -18.16
C ASP A 26 -4.14 1.93 -18.37
N ASN A 27 -4.80 1.19 -17.49
CA ASN A 27 -6.27 1.10 -17.52
C ASN A 27 -6.94 2.32 -16.88
N ALA A 28 -6.32 2.92 -15.86
CA ALA A 28 -6.77 4.19 -15.30
C ALA A 28 -6.74 5.31 -16.36
N THR A 29 -5.67 5.39 -17.18
CA THR A 29 -5.53 6.40 -18.25
C THR A 29 -6.57 6.23 -19.36
N LYS A 30 -6.86 4.99 -19.80
CA LYS A 30 -7.83 4.73 -20.88
C LYS A 30 -9.27 5.03 -20.49
N THR A 31 -9.67 4.70 -19.26
CA THR A 31 -11.05 4.88 -18.77
C THR A 31 -11.42 6.37 -18.61
N ILE A 32 -10.45 7.22 -18.30
CA ILE A 32 -10.63 8.69 -18.21
C ILE A 32 -10.76 9.33 -19.61
N LEU A 33 -10.05 8.82 -20.61
CA LEU A 33 -10.10 9.34 -21.99
C LEU A 33 -11.42 9.04 -22.71
N THR A 34 -12.09 7.92 -22.39
CA THR A 34 -13.32 7.49 -23.08
C THR A 34 -14.61 8.02 -22.45
N SER A 35 -14.56 8.64 -21.27
CA SER A 35 -15.74 8.97 -20.46
C SER A 35 -16.09 10.47 -20.35
N MET A 36 -15.56 11.34 -21.21
CA MET A 36 -15.81 12.79 -21.15
C MET A 36 -16.97 13.26 -22.06
N PRO A 37 -18.18 13.52 -21.52
CA PRO A 37 -19.09 14.54 -22.04
C PRO A 37 -18.87 15.88 -21.32
N ASN A 38 -18.83 16.96 -22.11
CA ASN A 38 -18.42 18.34 -21.75
C ASN A 38 -19.12 19.03 -20.54
N LYS A 39 -20.12 18.42 -19.90
CA LYS A 39 -21.04 19.12 -18.97
C LYS A 39 -20.94 18.71 -17.50
N LEU A 40 -20.25 17.61 -17.17
CA LEU A 40 -20.04 17.15 -15.78
C LEU A 40 -18.69 17.58 -15.18
N SER A 41 -18.01 18.55 -15.82
CA SER A 41 -16.63 18.97 -15.52
C SER A 41 -16.47 19.86 -14.28
N PHE A 42 -17.50 20.00 -13.43
CA PHE A 42 -17.47 20.89 -12.27
C PHE A 42 -17.34 20.17 -10.92
N TRP A 43 -17.86 18.94 -10.78
CA TRP A 43 -17.77 18.16 -9.53
C TRP A 43 -16.55 17.24 -9.43
N CYS A 44 -15.85 17.00 -10.53
CA CYS A 44 -14.68 16.10 -10.60
C CYS A 44 -13.35 16.84 -10.86
N ARG A 45 -13.20 18.07 -10.35
CA ARG A 45 -11.97 18.87 -10.59
C ARG A 45 -10.71 18.53 -9.77
N PRO A 46 -10.67 17.65 -8.74
CA PRO A 46 -9.38 17.25 -8.19
C PRO A 46 -8.70 16.12 -9.00
N PHE A 47 -9.37 15.52 -9.98
CA PHE A 47 -8.99 14.25 -10.62
C PHE A 47 -8.17 14.35 -11.92
N THR A 48 -7.89 15.53 -12.48
CA THR A 48 -7.42 15.58 -13.89
C THR A 48 -6.07 16.23 -14.14
N ASN A 49 -5.31 16.68 -13.15
CA ASN A 49 -4.04 17.35 -13.43
C ASN A 49 -2.92 17.08 -12.42
N CYS A 50 -2.37 15.87 -12.44
CA CYS A 50 -1.01 15.63 -11.97
C CYS A 50 -0.36 14.43 -12.69
N TYR A 51 -0.37 14.46 -14.01
CA TYR A 51 0.44 13.56 -14.84
C TYR A 51 1.92 13.93 -14.72
N ARG A 52 2.63 13.30 -13.78
CA ARG A 52 4.10 13.35 -13.70
C ARG A 52 4.67 11.98 -14.08
N LYS A 53 5.68 12.03 -14.96
CA LYS A 53 6.41 10.91 -15.57
C LYS A 53 6.70 9.77 -14.59
N PRO A 54 6.68 8.49 -15.04
CA PRO A 54 6.98 7.35 -14.18
C PRO A 54 8.35 7.54 -13.54
N LEU A 55 8.37 7.55 -12.20
CA LEU A 55 9.58 7.61 -11.39
C LEU A 55 10.46 6.39 -11.68
N VAL A 56 11.77 6.52 -11.45
CA VAL A 56 12.81 5.48 -11.60
C VAL A 56 12.66 4.31 -10.59
N PHE A 57 11.69 4.41 -9.67
CA PHE A 57 11.43 3.48 -8.57
C PHE A 57 11.05 2.02 -8.94
N PRO A 58 10.35 1.69 -10.05
CA PRO A 58 9.92 0.31 -10.29
C PRO A 58 11.10 -0.64 -10.53
N ASN A 59 12.27 -0.12 -10.91
CA ASN A 59 13.48 -0.91 -11.13
C ASN A 59 14.01 -1.57 -9.85
N PHE A 60 13.84 -0.91 -8.69
CA PHE A 60 14.32 -1.46 -7.41
C PHE A 60 13.37 -2.50 -6.82
N LEU A 61 12.13 -2.61 -7.33
CA LEU A 61 11.10 -3.50 -6.81
C LEU A 61 11.55 -4.96 -6.86
N GLU A 62 12.19 -5.38 -7.95
CA GLU A 62 12.71 -6.75 -8.12
C GLU A 62 13.76 -7.13 -7.07
N VAL A 63 14.67 -6.20 -6.79
CA VAL A 63 15.73 -6.43 -5.80
C VAL A 63 15.13 -6.47 -4.40
N ILE A 64 14.20 -5.56 -4.08
CA ILE A 64 13.51 -5.51 -2.79
C ILE A 64 12.74 -6.81 -2.54
N THR A 65 11.94 -7.27 -3.50
CA THR A 65 11.16 -8.52 -3.36
C THR A 65 12.04 -9.76 -3.36
N GLY A 66 13.15 -9.74 -4.10
CA GLY A 66 14.21 -10.74 -4.01
C GLY A 66 14.75 -10.88 -2.59
N CYS A 67 15.15 -9.76 -1.98
CA CYS A 67 15.62 -9.73 -0.59
C CYS A 67 14.56 -10.18 0.41
N LEU A 68 13.30 -9.74 0.25
CA LEU A 68 12.19 -10.16 1.12
C LEU A 68 11.95 -11.67 1.07
N CYS A 69 12.04 -12.29 -0.11
CA CYS A 69 11.90 -13.74 -0.25
C CYS A 69 13.06 -14.50 0.42
N VAL A 70 14.28 -13.97 0.35
CA VAL A 70 15.42 -14.55 1.09
C VAL A 70 15.21 -14.42 2.61
N MET A 71 14.67 -13.30 3.09
CA MET A 71 14.32 -13.16 4.51
C MET A 71 13.24 -14.15 4.95
N THR A 72 12.23 -14.44 4.11
CA THR A 72 11.26 -15.50 4.41
C THR A 72 11.89 -16.89 4.45
N LEU A 73 12.88 -17.18 3.60
CA LEU A 73 13.59 -18.46 3.61
C LEU A 73 14.36 -18.68 4.92
N TRP A 74 14.98 -17.62 5.45
CA TRP A 74 15.69 -17.67 6.73
C TRP A 74 14.76 -17.68 7.95
N GLY A 75 13.44 -17.69 7.75
CA GLY A 75 12.45 -17.70 8.83
C GLY A 75 12.24 -16.34 9.49
N TYR A 76 12.83 -15.27 8.96
CA TYR A 76 12.70 -13.92 9.52
C TYR A 76 11.33 -13.28 9.22
N LEU A 77 10.70 -13.65 8.11
CA LEU A 77 9.34 -13.24 7.76
C LEU A 77 8.44 -14.45 7.55
N SER A 78 7.19 -14.34 8.00
CA SER A 78 6.12 -15.26 7.60
C SER A 78 5.66 -14.98 6.17
N LEU A 79 5.04 -15.97 5.51
CA LEU A 79 4.44 -15.79 4.18
C LEU A 79 3.37 -14.70 4.16
N THR A 80 2.64 -14.56 5.26
CA THR A 80 1.58 -13.55 5.42
C THR A 80 2.19 -12.15 5.55
N ALA A 81 3.28 -12.01 6.32
CA ALA A 81 4.03 -10.76 6.40
C ALA A 81 4.63 -10.38 5.03
N LEU A 82 5.19 -11.34 4.28
CA LEU A 82 5.71 -11.07 2.93
C LEU A 82 4.60 -10.58 1.99
N TYR A 83 3.43 -11.21 2.03
CA TYR A 83 2.27 -10.77 1.26
C TYR A 83 1.88 -9.33 1.61
N LEU A 84 1.74 -9.02 2.90
CA LEU A 84 1.36 -7.67 3.37
C LEU A 84 2.41 -6.63 2.98
N VAL A 85 3.71 -6.94 3.09
CA VAL A 85 4.79 -6.04 2.65
C VAL A 85 4.72 -5.81 1.14
N CYS A 86 4.54 -6.86 0.33
CA CYS A 86 4.42 -6.73 -1.13
C CYS A 86 3.20 -5.88 -1.53
N LEU A 87 2.06 -6.13 -0.89
CA LEU A 87 0.85 -5.33 -1.05
C LEU A 87 1.10 -3.87 -0.66
N SER A 88 1.72 -3.63 0.49
CA SER A 88 2.03 -2.29 0.97
C SER A 88 2.92 -1.51 0.01
N LEU A 89 3.97 -2.16 -0.51
CA LEU A 89 4.88 -1.58 -1.52
C LEU A 89 4.12 -1.22 -2.79
N LEU A 90 3.23 -2.10 -3.25
CA LEU A 90 2.42 -1.86 -4.44
C LEU A 90 1.50 -0.65 -4.25
N LEU A 91 0.76 -0.58 -3.14
CA LEU A 91 -0.10 0.57 -2.83
C LEU A 91 0.70 1.87 -2.63
N SER A 92 1.87 1.79 -1.99
CA SER A 92 2.77 2.93 -1.82
C SER A 92 3.24 3.50 -3.15
N LEU A 93 3.44 2.66 -4.18
CA LEU A 93 3.81 3.12 -5.52
C LEU A 93 2.64 3.88 -6.17
N PHE A 94 1.42 3.39 -6.03
CA PHE A 94 0.23 4.09 -6.55
C PHE A 94 -0.01 5.43 -5.86
N ASP A 95 0.17 5.49 -4.54
CA ASP A 95 0.00 6.73 -3.76
C ASP A 95 0.99 7.82 -4.18
N TRP A 96 2.23 7.41 -4.49
CA TRP A 96 3.26 8.34 -4.95
C TRP A 96 3.02 8.88 -6.36
N THR A 97 2.48 8.07 -7.28
CA THR A 97 2.39 8.42 -8.70
C THR A 97 1.07 9.07 -9.08
N ALA A 98 -0.05 8.58 -8.56
CA ALA A 98 -1.38 8.98 -9.03
C ALA A 98 -2.16 9.78 -7.97
N LYS A 99 -1.76 9.75 -6.69
CA LYS A 99 -2.59 10.21 -5.55
C LYS A 99 -4.01 9.62 -5.53
N GLU A 100 -4.23 8.53 -6.26
CA GLU A 100 -5.49 7.83 -6.35
C GLU A 100 -5.31 6.41 -5.81
N TYR A 101 -6.16 6.04 -4.87
CA TYR A 101 -6.13 4.74 -4.24
C TYR A 101 -6.77 3.69 -5.16
N PRO A 102 -6.04 2.66 -5.61
CA PRO A 102 -6.58 1.64 -6.52
C PRO A 102 -7.52 0.69 -5.75
N LEU A 103 -8.77 1.13 -5.57
CA LEU A 103 -9.75 0.45 -4.72
C LEU A 103 -10.03 -0.98 -5.19
N ALA A 104 -10.00 -1.24 -6.49
CA ALA A 104 -10.14 -2.59 -7.05
C ALA A 104 -8.97 -3.52 -6.66
N LEU A 105 -7.74 -3.01 -6.67
CA LEU A 105 -6.56 -3.77 -6.27
C LEU A 105 -6.57 -4.09 -4.77
N TRP A 106 -7.00 -3.12 -3.96
CA TRP A 106 -7.24 -3.33 -2.54
C TRP A 106 -8.34 -4.38 -2.31
N LEU A 107 -9.48 -4.28 -2.98
CA LEU A 107 -10.62 -5.18 -2.79
C LEU A 107 -10.26 -6.62 -3.14
N LEU A 108 -9.55 -6.83 -4.26
CA LEU A 108 -9.04 -8.14 -4.65
C LEU A 108 -8.14 -8.72 -3.55
N SER A 109 -7.29 -7.88 -2.98
CA SER A 109 -6.34 -8.30 -1.96
C SER A 109 -7.02 -8.61 -0.61
N PHE A 110 -7.93 -7.74 -0.17
CA PHE A 110 -8.69 -7.93 1.06
C PHE A 110 -9.53 -9.20 0.99
N THR A 111 -10.21 -9.43 -0.14
CA THR A 111 -11.00 -10.64 -0.37
C THR A 111 -10.15 -11.91 -0.45
N ALA A 112 -8.93 -11.82 -0.98
CA ALA A 112 -7.98 -12.94 -0.98
C ALA A 112 -7.53 -13.36 0.44
N LEU A 113 -7.61 -12.47 1.43
CA LEU A 113 -7.23 -12.78 2.82
C LEU A 113 -8.36 -13.38 3.65
N LEU A 114 -9.63 -13.09 3.33
CA LEU A 114 -10.80 -13.60 4.04
C LEU A 114 -10.87 -15.13 4.22
N PRO A 115 -10.45 -16.00 3.28
CA PRO A 115 -10.47 -17.44 3.53
C PRO A 115 -9.46 -17.90 4.59
N PHE A 116 -8.44 -17.09 4.89
CA PHE A 116 -7.39 -17.41 5.87
C PHE A 116 -7.62 -16.73 7.22
N TYR A 117 -8.43 -15.67 7.27
CA TYR A 117 -8.61 -14.83 8.46
C TYR A 117 -10.07 -14.45 8.68
N THR A 118 -10.51 -14.47 9.94
CA THR A 118 -11.83 -13.99 10.32
C THR A 118 -11.86 -12.46 10.41
N ILE A 119 -12.98 -11.84 10.04
CA ILE A 119 -13.14 -10.39 10.14
C ILE A 119 -13.16 -9.97 11.62
N ASN A 120 -12.12 -9.25 12.03
CA ASN A 120 -12.01 -8.71 13.39
C ASN A 120 -12.83 -7.42 13.56
N ALA A 121 -13.25 -7.12 14.79
CA ALA A 121 -13.94 -5.87 15.11
C ALA A 121 -13.10 -4.63 14.76
N THR A 122 -11.77 -4.72 14.87
CA THR A 122 -10.83 -3.67 14.47
C THR A 122 -10.86 -3.40 12.96
N ALA A 123 -10.79 -4.47 12.15
CA ALA A 123 -10.89 -4.37 10.69
C ALA A 123 -12.25 -3.79 10.27
N LEU A 124 -13.34 -4.22 10.91
CA LEU A 124 -14.68 -3.69 10.68
C LEU A 124 -14.79 -2.21 11.08
N GLY A 125 -14.17 -1.81 12.20
CA GLY A 125 -14.07 -0.41 12.61
C GLY A 125 -13.38 0.46 11.55
N PHE A 126 -12.25 0.02 11.00
CA PHE A 126 -11.56 0.73 9.93
C PHE A 126 -12.37 0.80 8.63
N LEU A 127 -13.12 -0.24 8.28
CA LEU A 127 -14.04 -0.20 7.13
C LEU A 127 -15.15 0.84 7.31
N ILE A 128 -15.73 0.94 8.50
CA ILE A 128 -16.72 1.97 8.80
C ILE A 128 -16.08 3.37 8.70
N LEU A 129 -14.87 3.55 9.24
CA LEU A 129 -14.14 4.82 9.12
C LEU A 129 -13.85 5.18 7.67
N ALA A 130 -13.48 4.21 6.84
CA ALA A 130 -13.25 4.41 5.41
C ALA A 130 -14.53 4.86 4.69
N MET A 131 -15.67 4.23 5.00
CA MET A 131 -16.98 4.66 4.49
C MET A 131 -17.34 6.07 4.96
N LEU A 132 -17.06 6.40 6.23
CA LEU A 132 -17.32 7.71 6.80
C LEU A 132 -16.44 8.80 6.16
N ALA A 133 -15.17 8.49 5.86
CA ALA A 133 -14.25 9.36 5.13
C ALA A 133 -14.64 9.56 3.66
N CYS A 134 -15.43 8.65 3.09
CA CYS A 134 -15.99 8.83 1.75
C CYS A 134 -17.22 9.75 1.77
N LEU A 135 -18.04 9.67 2.82
CA LEU A 135 -19.27 10.47 2.97
C LEU A 135 -19.01 11.88 3.48
N ILE A 136 -18.06 12.03 4.40
CA ILE A 136 -17.68 13.29 5.01
C ILE A 136 -16.30 13.64 4.46
N PRO A 137 -16.08 14.83 3.86
CA PRO A 137 -14.78 15.27 3.36
C PRO A 137 -13.85 15.61 4.52
N LEU A 138 -13.48 14.59 5.31
CA LEU A 138 -12.29 14.59 6.13
C LEU A 138 -11.14 14.77 5.15
N GLN A 139 -10.22 15.70 5.41
CA GLN A 139 -9.04 15.93 4.57
C GLN A 139 -8.03 14.76 4.59
N ILE A 140 -8.49 13.56 4.96
CA ILE A 140 -7.77 12.32 5.15
C ILE A 140 -8.23 11.35 4.07
N GLY A 141 -7.29 10.65 3.42
CA GLY A 141 -7.60 9.71 2.37
C GLY A 141 -8.37 8.49 2.90
N ALA A 142 -9.54 8.18 2.32
CA ALA A 142 -10.27 6.95 2.64
C ALA A 142 -9.42 5.68 2.40
N GLY A 143 -8.46 5.75 1.47
CA GLY A 143 -7.52 4.68 1.16
C GLY A 143 -6.62 4.27 2.33
N ASP A 144 -6.24 5.22 3.19
CA ASP A 144 -5.39 4.92 4.36
C ASP A 144 -6.13 4.00 5.34
N PHE A 145 -7.41 4.27 5.58
CA PHE A 145 -8.27 3.44 6.43
C PHE A 145 -8.54 2.06 5.81
N LEU A 146 -8.72 1.99 4.50
CA LEU A 146 -8.87 0.70 3.80
C LEU A 146 -7.60 -0.15 3.94
N TYR A 147 -6.42 0.45 3.79
CA TYR A 147 -5.16 -0.25 3.99
C TYR A 147 -5.01 -0.74 5.44
N LEU A 148 -5.33 0.09 6.43
CA LEU A 148 -5.35 -0.30 7.84
C LEU A 148 -6.34 -1.44 8.13
N ALA A 149 -7.48 -1.48 7.44
CA ALA A 149 -8.43 -2.59 7.57
C ALA A 149 -7.82 -3.93 7.11
N THR A 150 -7.03 -3.93 6.02
CA THR A 150 -6.30 -5.12 5.56
C THR A 150 -5.22 -5.55 6.56
N LEU A 151 -4.49 -4.59 7.13
CA LEU A 151 -3.50 -4.90 8.17
C LEU A 151 -4.15 -5.47 9.44
N ALA A 152 -5.28 -4.90 9.87
CA ALA A 152 -6.02 -5.32 11.06
C ALA A 152 -6.59 -6.75 10.96
N LEU A 153 -6.68 -7.29 9.74
CA LEU A 153 -7.13 -8.66 9.49
C LEU A 153 -6.03 -9.68 9.80
N ALA A 154 -4.77 -9.33 9.54
CA ALA A 154 -3.64 -10.26 9.61
C ALA A 154 -2.67 -10.01 10.78
N ILE A 155 -2.66 -8.79 11.35
CA ILE A 155 -1.73 -8.36 12.40
C ILE A 155 -2.53 -8.05 13.69
N PRO A 156 -2.00 -8.36 14.89
CA PRO A 156 -2.65 -8.01 16.15
C PRO A 156 -2.79 -6.49 16.35
N PHE A 157 -3.76 -6.12 17.18
CA PHE A 157 -4.11 -4.71 17.43
C PHE A 157 -2.92 -3.87 17.95
N ILE A 158 -2.10 -4.43 18.84
CA ILE A 158 -0.96 -3.70 19.41
C ILE A 158 0.08 -3.33 18.34
N SER A 159 0.44 -4.28 17.48
CA SER A 159 1.40 -4.06 16.39
C SER A 159 0.80 -3.10 15.36
N LEU A 160 -0.51 -3.17 15.10
CA LEU A 160 -1.18 -2.20 14.23
C LEU A 160 -1.12 -0.78 14.79
N ILE A 161 -1.28 -0.59 16.11
CA ILE A 161 -1.09 0.72 16.74
C ILE A 161 0.34 1.21 16.53
N TRP A 162 1.35 0.35 16.73
CA TRP A 162 2.75 0.70 16.48
C TRP A 162 2.99 1.13 15.03
N VAL A 163 2.42 0.41 14.05
CA VAL A 163 2.50 0.78 12.63
C VAL A 163 1.95 2.19 12.39
N VAL A 164 0.77 2.51 12.95
CA VAL A 164 0.15 3.84 12.81
C VAL A 164 0.99 4.91 13.51
N GLN A 165 1.48 4.64 14.72
CA GLN A 165 2.28 5.58 15.49
C GLN A 165 3.60 5.90 14.78
N ILE A 166 4.36 4.87 14.38
CA ILE A 166 5.63 5.06 13.67
C ILE A 166 5.39 5.75 12.33
N GLY A 167 4.41 5.29 11.54
CA GLY A 167 4.07 5.91 10.25
C GLY A 167 3.66 7.38 10.39
N SER A 168 2.83 7.71 11.38
CA SER A 168 2.44 9.10 11.67
C SER A 168 3.61 9.98 12.10
N LEU A 169 4.50 9.46 12.95
CA LEU A 169 5.67 10.18 13.42
C LEU A 169 6.65 10.43 12.27
N THR A 170 6.94 9.42 11.44
CA THR A 170 7.81 9.58 10.27
C THR A 170 7.21 10.54 9.25
N GLY A 171 5.90 10.47 9.01
CA GLY A 171 5.18 11.41 8.15
C GLY A 171 5.26 12.86 8.66
N LEU A 172 5.08 13.08 9.97
CA LEU A 172 5.20 14.39 10.61
C LEU A 172 6.63 14.94 10.53
N ILE A 173 7.65 14.12 10.82
CA ILE A 173 9.06 14.51 10.69
C ILE A 173 9.36 14.92 9.25
N CYS A 174 8.92 14.14 8.27
CA CYS A 174 9.13 14.46 6.86
C CYS A 174 8.39 15.75 6.46
N CYS A 175 7.17 15.97 6.97
CA CYS A 175 6.43 17.21 6.77
C CYS A 175 7.18 18.44 7.29
N PHE A 176 7.78 18.32 8.48
CA PHE A 176 8.56 19.38 9.09
C PHE A 176 9.78 19.76 8.23
N PHE A 177 10.49 18.77 7.69
CA PHE A 177 11.68 19.01 6.84
C PHE A 177 11.33 19.50 5.44
N SER A 178 10.33 18.92 4.79
CA SER A 178 10.03 19.20 3.38
C SER A 178 9.10 20.40 3.16
N LYS A 179 8.48 20.95 4.23
CA LYS A 179 7.44 22.01 4.15
C LYS A 179 6.37 21.73 3.08
N ALA A 180 6.13 20.46 2.78
CA ALA A 180 5.27 20.03 1.68
C ALA A 180 3.81 20.04 2.13
N LYS A 181 2.93 20.61 1.30
CA LYS A 181 1.51 20.85 1.65
C LYS A 181 0.62 19.60 1.60
N SER A 182 1.09 18.52 0.97
CA SER A 182 0.37 17.24 0.86
C SER A 182 1.37 16.10 0.75
N ILE A 183 1.32 15.16 1.67
CA ILE A 183 2.28 14.05 1.77
C ILE A 183 1.51 12.73 1.60
N PRO A 184 1.93 11.83 0.69
CA PRO A 184 1.32 10.50 0.57
C PRO A 184 1.57 9.71 1.85
N PHE A 185 0.53 9.27 2.57
CA PHE A 185 0.68 8.69 3.90
C PHE A 185 1.06 7.20 3.87
N ILE A 186 0.62 6.48 2.83
CA ILE A 186 0.86 5.04 2.65
C ILE A 186 2.36 4.67 2.68
N PRO A 187 3.30 5.36 1.99
CA PRO A 187 4.74 5.04 2.10
C PRO A 187 5.28 5.12 3.53
N TYR A 188 4.73 6.00 4.38
CA TYR A 188 5.16 6.07 5.78
C TYR A 188 4.54 4.94 6.61
N LEU A 189 3.31 4.52 6.28
CA LEU A 189 2.70 3.32 6.87
C LEU A 189 3.44 2.04 6.48
N THR A 190 3.95 1.92 5.25
CA THR A 190 4.76 0.75 4.85
C THR A 190 6.06 0.69 5.64
N PHE A 191 6.69 1.84 5.88
CA PHE A 191 7.85 1.94 6.76
C PHE A 191 7.51 1.53 8.20
N GLY A 192 6.35 1.99 8.73
CA GLY A 192 5.83 1.56 10.01
C GLY A 192 5.62 0.04 10.10
N LEU A 193 5.11 -0.58 9.03
CA LEU A 193 4.90 -2.03 8.96
C LEU A 193 6.23 -2.80 8.97
N VAL A 194 7.19 -2.40 8.14
CA VAL A 194 8.51 -3.06 8.09
C VAL A 194 9.24 -2.93 9.43
N THR A 195 9.18 -1.75 10.06
CA THR A 195 9.81 -1.53 11.38
C THR A 195 9.12 -2.31 12.50
N SER A 196 7.79 -2.39 12.49
CA SER A 196 7.04 -3.22 13.45
C SER A 196 7.40 -4.70 13.31
N LEU A 197 7.48 -5.22 12.08
CA LEU A 197 7.87 -6.61 11.82
C LEU A 197 9.32 -6.87 12.25
N ALA A 198 10.23 -5.94 11.97
CA ALA A 198 11.63 -6.04 12.40
C ALA A 198 11.77 -6.02 13.93
N PHE A 199 10.91 -5.28 14.63
CA PHE A 199 10.89 -5.23 16.09
C PHE A 199 10.38 -6.53 16.71
N GLU A 200 9.30 -7.11 16.17
CA GLU A 200 8.82 -8.43 16.59
C GLU A 200 9.90 -9.49 16.39
N LEU A 201 10.65 -9.41 15.28
CA LEU A 201 11.75 -10.31 15.01
C LEU A 201 12.92 -10.15 16.00
N LEU A 202 13.23 -8.92 16.42
CA LEU A 202 14.32 -8.64 17.36
C LEU A 202 14.00 -9.10 18.79
N LEU A 203 12.71 -9.21 19.14
CA LEU A 203 12.25 -9.68 20.44
C LEU A 203 12.19 -11.21 20.57
N LEU A 204 12.28 -11.94 19.45
CA LEU A 204 12.29 -13.40 19.37
C LEU A 204 13.71 -13.97 19.44
#